data_AF-A0A1B1PKP9-F1
#
_entry.id   AF-A0A1B1PKP9-F1
#
_cell.length_a   1.000
_cell.length_b   1.000
_cell.length_c   1.000
_cell.angle_alpha   90.00
_cell.angle_beta   90.00
_cell.angle_gamma   90.00
#
_symmetry.space_group_name_H-M   'P 1'
#
loop_
_entity.id
_entity.type
_entity.pdbx_description
1 polymer ?
#
loop_
_entity_poly.entity_id
_entity_poly.type
_entity_poly.pdbx_seq_one_letter_code
_entity_poly.pdbx_strand_id
1 'polypeptide(L)'
;MPSAKFYLTAALMLAACAETDSPAIDAPMPASPAGPPFITSMSPDVSSAAISACQSALAAQTEGGVTVVGGETSEAATAVYMRVGANGAPWRCLVAPDGSNPDLMFMGDEGAA
;
A
#
# COMPACT_ATOMS: atom_id res chain seq x y z
N MET A 1 -34.25 -25.99 56.05
CA MET A 1 -34.72 -27.23 55.42
C MET A 1 -34.54 -27.12 53.91
N PRO A 2 -34.17 -28.21 53.23
CA PRO A 2 -33.21 -28.23 52.12
C PRO A 2 -33.86 -28.31 50.74
N SER A 3 -33.13 -27.94 49.70
CA SER A 3 -33.03 -28.72 48.45
C SER A 3 -31.95 -28.15 47.55
N ALA A 4 -30.71 -28.54 47.82
CA ALA A 4 -29.65 -28.52 46.83
C ALA A 4 -29.94 -29.64 45.81
N LYS A 5 -30.04 -29.28 44.53
CA LYS A 5 -29.90 -30.24 43.42
C LYS A 5 -28.66 -29.84 42.63
N PHE A 6 -27.58 -30.56 42.89
CA PHE A 6 -26.42 -30.59 42.02
C PHE A 6 -26.84 -31.22 40.70
N TYR A 7 -26.77 -30.45 39.61
CA TYR A 7 -26.70 -31.01 38.27
C TYR A 7 -25.28 -30.87 37.75
N LEU A 8 -24.74 -32.05 37.46
CA LEU A 8 -23.46 -32.35 36.87
C LEU A 8 -23.42 -31.86 35.41
N THR A 9 -22.21 -31.48 34.98
CA THR A 9 -21.70 -31.55 33.60
C THR A 9 -22.33 -30.66 32.52
N ALA A 10 -21.59 -29.61 32.12
CA ALA A 10 -20.83 -29.64 30.86
C ALA A 10 -19.87 -28.43 30.81
N ALA A 11 -18.58 -28.70 31.01
CA ALA A 11 -17.53 -27.77 30.63
C ALA A 11 -17.40 -27.82 29.11
N LEU A 12 -18.01 -26.86 28.42
CA LEU A 12 -17.68 -26.50 27.04
C LEU A 12 -17.04 -25.11 27.09
N MET A 13 -15.72 -25.13 27.24
CA MET A 13 -14.86 -24.00 26.90
C MET A 13 -14.96 -23.77 25.39
N LEU A 14 -15.80 -22.84 24.95
CA LEU A 14 -15.62 -22.15 23.66
C LEU A 14 -15.04 -20.77 23.94
N ALA A 15 -13.80 -20.75 24.44
CA ALA A 15 -12.93 -19.61 24.26
C ALA A 15 -12.25 -19.79 22.90
N ALA A 16 -12.62 -18.94 21.93
CA ALA A 16 -11.96 -18.64 20.65
C ALA A 16 -12.92 -18.65 19.44
N CYS A 17 -13.97 -17.83 19.47
CA CYS A 17 -14.06 -16.86 18.37
C CYS A 17 -13.21 -15.70 18.84
N ALA A 18 -11.90 -15.77 18.58
CA ALA A 18 -11.15 -14.53 18.47
C ALA A 18 -11.85 -13.80 17.35
N GLU A 19 -12.60 -12.76 17.72
CA GLU A 19 -12.89 -11.65 16.85
C GLU A 19 -11.53 -11.29 16.24
N THR A 20 -11.29 -11.68 14.99
CA THR A 20 -10.24 -11.04 14.20
C THR A 20 -10.79 -9.67 13.82
N ASP A 21 -10.99 -8.85 14.85
CA ASP A 21 -10.72 -7.43 14.83
C ASP A 21 -9.22 -7.33 14.54
N SER A 22 -8.87 -7.53 13.26
CA SER A 22 -7.61 -7.01 12.78
C SER A 22 -7.74 -5.51 13.01
N PRO A 23 -6.84 -4.87 13.76
CA PRO A 23 -6.74 -3.44 13.71
C PRO A 23 -6.44 -3.06 12.26
N ALA A 24 -7.46 -2.68 11.49
CA ALA A 24 -7.28 -1.82 10.32
C ALA A 24 -6.95 -0.42 10.84
N ILE A 25 -5.85 -0.34 11.60
CA ILE A 25 -5.26 0.89 12.09
C ILE A 25 -4.09 1.11 11.13
N ASP A 26 -4.28 2.01 10.17
CA ASP A 26 -3.18 2.77 9.56
C ASP A 26 -2.21 2.01 8.62
N ALA A 27 -2.62 0.91 7.98
CA ALA A 27 -1.81 0.33 6.90
C ALA A 27 -2.09 1.07 5.57
N PRO A 28 -1.07 1.52 4.83
CA PRO A 28 -1.28 2.20 3.56
C PRO A 28 -1.87 1.22 2.54
N MET A 29 -2.74 1.71 1.66
CA MET A 29 -3.49 0.95 0.66
C MET A 29 -2.58 -0.06 -0.06
N PRO A 30 -2.98 -1.34 -0.15
CA PRO A 30 -2.16 -2.34 -0.81
C PRO A 30 -2.08 -2.06 -2.31
N ALA A 31 -0.93 -2.39 -2.91
CA ALA A 31 -0.83 -2.45 -4.36
C ALA A 31 -1.55 -3.72 -4.88
N SER A 32 -2.06 -3.66 -6.10
CA SER A 32 -2.76 -4.78 -6.73
C SER A 32 -1.85 -5.99 -6.85
N PRO A 33 -2.26 -7.19 -6.38
CA PRO A 33 -1.48 -8.41 -6.53
C PRO A 33 -1.51 -8.96 -7.97
N ALA A 34 -2.42 -8.49 -8.82
CA ALA A 34 -2.45 -8.84 -10.24
C ALA A 34 -1.48 -8.00 -11.09
N GLY A 35 -0.96 -6.91 -10.52
CA GLY A 35 -0.06 -5.97 -11.19
C GLY A 35 1.44 -6.35 -11.09
N PRO A 36 2.29 -5.57 -11.76
CA PRO A 36 3.74 -5.62 -11.53
C PRO A 36 4.07 -5.30 -10.06
N PRO A 37 5.21 -5.77 -9.54
CA PRO A 37 5.56 -5.58 -8.14
C PRO A 37 5.69 -4.09 -7.79
N PHE A 38 5.22 -3.73 -6.60
CA PHE A 38 5.40 -2.39 -6.04
C PHE A 38 6.69 -2.34 -5.21
N ILE A 39 7.72 -1.70 -5.75
CA ILE A 39 9.04 -1.67 -5.12
C ILE A 39 9.13 -0.50 -4.14
N THR A 40 9.60 -0.79 -2.92
CA THR A 40 9.80 0.19 -1.84
C THR A 40 11.28 0.34 -1.45
N SER A 41 12.18 -0.18 -2.29
CA SER A 41 13.61 0.09 -2.23
C SER A 41 13.98 1.18 -3.24
N MET A 42 14.96 1.99 -2.89
CA MET A 42 15.49 3.04 -3.77
C MET A 42 16.82 2.59 -4.37
N SER A 43 16.87 2.44 -5.69
CA SER A 43 18.11 2.20 -6.42
C SER A 43 18.97 3.48 -6.46
N PRO A 44 20.31 3.40 -6.31
CA PRO A 44 21.19 4.56 -6.39
C PRO A 44 21.23 5.20 -7.78
N ASP A 45 20.79 4.50 -8.83
CA ASP A 45 20.79 4.97 -10.22
C ASP A 45 19.58 5.86 -10.56
N VAL A 46 18.66 6.05 -9.62
CA VAL A 46 17.48 6.89 -9.82
C VAL A 46 17.87 8.35 -9.62
N SER A 47 17.75 9.15 -10.67
CA SER A 47 18.12 10.57 -10.63
C SER A 47 17.12 11.41 -9.85
N SER A 48 17.60 12.47 -9.18
CA SER A 48 16.71 13.45 -8.52
C SER A 48 15.75 14.15 -9.49
N ALA A 49 16.13 14.26 -10.77
CA ALA A 49 15.28 14.83 -11.81
C ALA A 49 14.06 13.94 -12.07
N ALA A 50 14.26 12.62 -12.20
CA ALA A 50 13.18 11.64 -12.34
C ALA A 50 12.22 11.67 -11.13
N ILE A 51 12.77 11.67 -9.92
CA ILE A 51 11.99 11.77 -8.68
C ILE A 51 11.13 13.04 -8.68
N SER A 52 11.73 14.19 -8.97
CA SER A 52 11.04 15.48 -8.90
C SER A 52 9.96 15.61 -9.97
N ALA A 53 10.24 15.13 -11.20
CA ALA A 53 9.27 15.12 -12.29
C ALA A 53 8.05 14.28 -11.93
N CYS A 54 8.28 13.06 -11.42
CA CYS A 54 7.21 12.15 -11.01
C CYS A 54 6.38 12.68 -9.83
N GLN A 55 7.04 13.23 -8.80
CA GLN A 55 6.34 13.86 -7.68
C GLN A 55 5.47 15.03 -8.14
N SER A 56 6.02 15.91 -8.99
CA SER A 56 5.30 17.08 -9.52
C SER A 56 4.10 16.66 -10.36
N ALA A 57 4.29 15.71 -11.28
CA ALA A 57 3.22 15.19 -12.13
C ALA A 57 2.09 14.56 -11.31
N LEU A 58 2.42 13.83 -10.24
CA LEU A 58 1.44 13.17 -9.38
C LEU A 58 0.75 14.17 -8.45
N ALA A 59 1.49 15.12 -7.89
CA ALA A 59 0.92 16.19 -7.07
C ALA A 59 -0.03 17.11 -7.87
N ALA A 60 0.16 17.22 -9.19
CA ALA A 60 -0.75 17.96 -10.06
C ALA A 60 -2.11 17.27 -10.27
N GLN A 61 -2.20 15.96 -10.02
CA GLN A 61 -3.40 15.14 -10.27
C GLN A 61 -4.04 14.61 -8.99
N THR A 62 -3.39 14.78 -7.84
CA THR A 62 -3.83 14.21 -6.57
C THR A 62 -3.73 15.20 -5.42
N GLU A 63 -4.57 14.99 -4.40
CA GLU A 63 -4.57 15.77 -3.17
C GLU A 63 -4.05 14.92 -2.00
N GLY A 64 -3.49 15.55 -0.97
CA GLY A 64 -3.04 14.85 0.25
C GLY A 64 -1.54 14.56 0.35
N GLY A 65 -0.73 15.06 -0.59
CA GLY A 65 0.73 14.98 -0.53
C GLY A 65 1.29 13.67 -1.10
N VAL A 66 2.48 13.77 -1.71
CA VAL A 66 3.15 12.66 -2.40
C VAL A 66 4.39 12.27 -1.62
N THR A 67 4.52 10.99 -1.31
CA THR A 67 5.73 10.41 -0.69
C THR A 67 6.36 9.41 -1.63
N VAL A 68 7.63 9.61 -1.99
CA VAL A 68 8.39 8.60 -2.75
C VAL A 68 8.85 7.51 -1.79
N VAL A 69 8.57 6.27 -2.17
CA VAL A 69 8.87 5.09 -1.34
C VAL A 69 9.85 4.15 -2.01
N GLY A 70 10.09 4.27 -3.32
CA GLY A 70 11.06 3.45 -4.02
C GLY A 70 11.33 3.94 -5.43
N GLY A 71 12.30 3.31 -6.07
CA GLY A 71 12.63 3.58 -7.45
C GLY A 71 13.67 2.63 -7.99
N GLU A 72 13.60 2.38 -9.29
CA GLU A 72 14.54 1.53 -10.02
C GLU A 72 14.76 2.12 -11.41
N THR A 73 15.99 2.04 -11.90
CA THR A 73 16.35 2.46 -13.25
C THR A 73 16.62 1.21 -14.08
N SER A 74 16.04 1.16 -15.28
CA SER A 74 16.32 0.16 -16.30
C SER A 74 16.87 0.84 -17.56
N GLU A 75 17.37 0.05 -18.51
CA GLU A 75 17.88 0.57 -19.79
C GLU A 75 16.83 1.37 -20.59
N ALA A 76 15.55 1.09 -20.37
CA ALA A 76 14.44 1.72 -21.08
C ALA A 76 13.86 2.96 -20.38
N ALA A 77 13.79 2.97 -19.05
CA ALA A 77 13.15 4.03 -18.27
C ALA A 77 13.52 3.94 -16.78
N THR A 78 13.22 5.02 -16.06
CA THR A 78 13.26 5.06 -14.59
C THR A 78 11.83 4.90 -14.06
N ALA A 79 11.62 3.93 -13.18
CA ALA A 79 10.37 3.76 -12.44
C ALA A 79 10.51 4.36 -11.04
N VAL A 80 9.59 5.23 -10.66
CA VAL A 80 9.50 5.84 -9.33
C VAL A 80 8.19 5.42 -8.68
N TYR A 81 8.28 4.83 -7.49
CA TYR A 81 7.13 4.34 -6.74
C TYR A 81 6.77 5.32 -5.62
N MET A 82 5.49 5.66 -5.54
CA MET A 82 4.98 6.73 -4.68
C MET A 82 3.74 6.27 -3.92
N ARG A 83 3.48 6.93 -2.80
CA ARG A 83 2.23 6.84 -2.05
C ARG A 83 1.61 8.23 -1.89
N VAL A 84 0.29 8.29 -1.99
CA VAL A 84 -0.47 9.56 -1.94
C VAL A 84 -1.47 9.55 -0.79
N GLY A 85 -1.52 10.67 -0.06
CA GLY A 85 -2.52 10.91 0.98
C GLY A 85 -2.37 10.02 2.21
N ALA A 86 -3.25 10.24 3.18
CA ALA A 86 -3.28 9.46 4.44
C ALA A 86 -3.53 7.96 4.20
N ASN A 87 -4.32 7.63 3.18
CA ASN A 87 -4.56 6.24 2.78
C ASN A 87 -3.36 5.59 2.10
N GLY A 88 -2.31 6.35 1.74
CA GLY A 88 -1.10 5.83 1.11
C GLY A 88 -1.35 5.14 -0.22
N ALA A 89 -2.23 5.71 -1.06
CA ALA A 89 -2.61 5.15 -2.35
C ALA A 89 -1.37 4.92 -3.23
N PRO A 90 -1.12 3.70 -3.73
CA PRO A 90 0.14 3.37 -4.42
C PRO A 90 0.10 3.79 -5.89
N TRP A 91 1.17 4.45 -6.33
CA TRP A 91 1.37 4.93 -7.68
C TRP A 91 2.75 4.56 -8.20
N ARG A 92 2.86 4.36 -9.50
CA ARG A 92 4.14 4.28 -10.20
C ARG A 92 4.19 5.32 -11.30
N CYS A 93 5.35 5.94 -11.41
CA CYS A 93 5.67 6.85 -12.49
C CYS A 93 6.80 6.26 -13.33
N LEU A 94 6.61 6.17 -14.64
CA LEU A 94 7.67 5.86 -15.59
C LEU A 94 8.15 7.17 -16.22
N VAL A 95 9.45 7.43 -16.17
CA VAL A 95 10.02 8.70 -16.64
C VAL A 95 11.40 8.46 -17.25
N ALA A 96 11.80 9.32 -18.17
CA ALA A 96 13.16 9.31 -18.67
C ALA A 96 14.16 9.68 -17.55
N PRO A 97 15.43 9.23 -17.60
CA PRO A 97 16.43 9.55 -16.57
C PRO A 97 16.67 11.06 -16.38
N ASP A 98 16.43 11.88 -17.39
CA ASP A 98 16.52 13.34 -17.34
C ASP A 98 15.25 14.02 -16.78
N GLY A 99 14.22 13.24 -16.44
CA GLY A 99 12.94 13.74 -15.90
C GLY A 99 11.89 14.06 -16.97
N SER A 100 12.18 13.84 -18.25
CA SER A 100 11.21 14.08 -19.33
C SER A 100 10.15 12.98 -19.43
N ASN A 101 8.95 13.37 -19.88
CA ASN A 101 7.82 12.50 -20.19
C ASN A 101 7.38 11.57 -19.03
N PRO A 102 6.99 12.13 -17.86
CA PRO A 102 6.46 11.32 -16.77
C PRO A 102 5.10 10.73 -17.14
N ASP A 103 4.97 9.41 -17.01
CA ASP A 103 3.74 8.65 -17.20
C ASP A 103 3.31 8.05 -15.87
N LEU A 104 2.11 8.39 -15.38
CA LEU A 104 1.62 7.95 -14.09
C LEU A 104 0.64 6.79 -14.22
N MET A 105 0.84 5.78 -13.37
CA MET A 105 0.00 4.60 -13.29
C MET A 105 -0.43 4.39 -11.84
N PHE A 106 -1.74 4.31 -11.61
CA PHE A 106 -2.26 3.86 -10.33
C PHE A 106 -1.98 2.37 -10.17
N MET A 107 -1.48 1.97 -9.00
CA MET A 107 -1.13 0.58 -8.71
C MET A 107 -2.00 -0.05 -7.62
N GLY A 108 -3.04 0.64 -7.15
CA GLY A 108 -3.93 0.10 -6.13
C GLY A 108 -4.84 -0.99 -6.68
N ASP A 109 -5.34 -1.83 -5.79
CA ASP A 109 -6.41 -2.76 -6.14
C ASP A 109 -7.76 -2.03 -6.05
N GLU A 110 -8.43 -1.86 -7.19
CA GLU A 110 -9.76 -1.22 -7.23
C GLU A 110 -10.89 -2.20 -6.83
N GLY A 111 -10.53 -3.45 -6.51
CA GLY A 111 -11.46 -4.56 -6.33
C GLY A 111 -12.00 -5.03 -7.68
N ALA A 112 -11.85 -6.31 -7.99
CA ALA A 112 -12.68 -6.91 -9.03
C ALA A 112 -14.15 -6.81 -8.59
N ALA A 113 -14.96 -6.10 -9.37
CA ALA A 113 -16.40 -6.01 -9.17
C ALA A 113 -17.11 -7.38 -9.29
#